data_AF-A0A356HV82-F1
#
_entry.id   AF-A0A356HV82-F1
#
_cell.length_a   1.000
_cell.length_b   1.000
_cell.length_c   1.000
_cell.angle_alpha   90.00
_cell.angle_beta   90.00
_cell.angle_gamma   90.00
#
_symmetry.space_group_name_H-M   'P 1'
#
loop_
_entity.id
_entity.type
_entity.pdbx_description
1 polymer ?
#
loop_
_entity_poly.entity_id
_entity_poly.type
_entity_poly.pdbx_seq_one_letter_code
_entity_poly.pdbx_strand_id
1 'polypeptide(L)'
;MPDEDITTVNPEEIAGFDKDLVEEKGEGAQKPETSGLYSRVQEMSVAEKIKLATLGNKQAREVLIKDSNKLVAIAVIKNPRIGEDEILKVINSRNISDEILRIIANNKEWTRNYSIKLGLVENPKTPLGIALKLLGHLVEKDLQKLSKSKNVSNVLATTARKMVTQKGRH
;
A
#
# COMPACT_ATOMS: atom_id res chain seq x y z
N MET A 1 19.47 -2.59 -32.85
CA MET A 1 18.07 -2.26 -32.51
C MET A 1 17.17 -3.20 -33.29
N PRO A 2 16.10 -3.76 -32.70
CA PRO A 2 15.47 -3.39 -31.43
C PRO A 2 15.54 -4.48 -30.35
N ASP A 3 15.16 -4.04 -29.17
CA ASP A 3 15.21 -4.62 -27.84
C ASP A 3 14.13 -5.70 -27.62
N GLU A 4 14.52 -6.84 -27.05
CA GLU A 4 13.60 -7.83 -26.47
C GLU A 4 13.78 -7.83 -24.95
N ASP A 5 13.05 -6.94 -24.29
CA ASP A 5 12.77 -7.04 -22.86
C ASP A 5 11.27 -6.87 -22.67
N ILE A 6 10.55 -7.98 -22.52
CA ILE A 6 9.36 -8.06 -21.66
C ILE A 6 9.13 -9.53 -21.34
N THR A 7 9.38 -9.86 -20.06
CA THR A 7 8.91 -11.04 -19.33
C THR A 7 7.80 -11.82 -20.02
N THR A 8 8.15 -12.95 -20.66
CA THR A 8 7.19 -13.96 -21.11
C THR A 8 6.44 -14.49 -19.89
N VAL A 9 5.28 -13.92 -19.62
CA VAL A 9 4.30 -14.49 -18.70
C VAL A 9 3.79 -15.79 -19.31
N ASN A 10 3.95 -16.89 -18.58
CA ASN A 10 3.68 -18.24 -19.06
C ASN A 10 2.17 -18.37 -19.42
N PRO A 11 1.80 -18.70 -20.67
CA PRO A 11 0.41 -18.62 -21.14
C PRO A 11 -0.56 -19.61 -20.47
N GLU A 12 -0.06 -20.66 -19.81
CA GLU A 12 -0.89 -21.64 -19.10
C GLU A 12 -1.43 -21.12 -17.75
N GLU A 13 -0.79 -20.13 -17.12
CA GLU A 13 -1.31 -19.54 -15.86
C GLU A 13 -2.40 -18.48 -16.10
N ILE A 14 -2.53 -18.00 -17.34
CA ILE A 14 -3.50 -17.00 -17.79
C ILE A 14 -4.85 -17.66 -18.12
N ALA A 15 -4.90 -19.00 -18.25
CA ALA A 15 -6.06 -19.76 -18.72
C ALA A 15 -7.31 -19.71 -17.82
N GLY A 16 -7.21 -19.13 -16.62
CA GLY A 16 -8.34 -18.96 -15.69
C GLY A 16 -8.77 -17.51 -15.44
N PHE A 17 -8.10 -16.53 -16.07
CA PHE A 17 -8.40 -15.11 -15.88
C PHE A 17 -8.82 -14.47 -17.19
N ASP A 18 -9.89 -13.70 -17.14
CA ASP A 18 -10.37 -12.91 -18.28
C ASP A 18 -9.24 -11.99 -18.77
N LYS A 19 -8.92 -12.06 -20.07
CA LYS A 19 -7.79 -11.34 -20.69
C LYS A 19 -7.82 -9.83 -20.41
N ASP A 20 -8.99 -9.25 -20.20
CA ASP A 20 -9.18 -7.83 -19.92
C ASP A 20 -8.54 -7.36 -18.59
N LEU A 21 -8.34 -8.28 -17.63
CA LEU A 21 -7.69 -7.97 -16.35
C LEU A 21 -6.15 -8.05 -16.40
N VAL A 22 -5.60 -8.59 -17.50
CA VAL A 22 -4.16 -8.85 -17.70
C VAL A 22 -3.60 -8.06 -18.90
N GLU A 23 -4.42 -7.73 -19.90
CA GLU A 23 -4.03 -6.88 -21.03
C GLU A 23 -4.17 -5.39 -20.65
N GLU A 24 -3.07 -4.65 -20.71
CA GLU A 24 -3.09 -3.17 -20.70
C GLU A 24 -3.74 -2.68 -21.99
N LYS A 25 -5.08 -2.58 -21.99
CA LYS A 25 -5.78 -1.87 -23.06
C LYS A 25 -5.46 -0.39 -22.93
N GLY A 26 -4.76 0.13 -23.94
CA GLY A 26 -4.21 1.47 -24.00
C GLY A 26 -5.19 2.57 -23.58
N GLU A 27 -4.61 3.60 -22.97
CA GLU A 27 -5.22 4.89 -22.62
C GLU A 27 -6.14 5.40 -23.73
N GLY A 28 -7.46 5.29 -23.55
CA GLY A 28 -8.38 5.83 -24.55
C GLY A 28 -9.81 5.34 -24.47
N ALA A 29 -10.47 5.41 -23.30
CA ALA A 29 -11.93 5.59 -23.21
C ALA A 29 -12.36 5.61 -21.74
N GLN A 30 -13.32 6.48 -21.43
CA GLN A 30 -14.28 6.46 -20.31
C GLN A 30 -13.83 5.78 -19.01
N LYS A 31 -13.79 6.51 -17.88
CA LYS A 31 -13.84 5.93 -16.51
C LYS A 31 -14.80 4.72 -16.50
N PRO A 32 -14.33 3.48 -16.58
CA PRO A 32 -15.22 2.34 -16.64
C PRO A 32 -15.49 2.00 -15.20
N GLU A 33 -16.68 2.37 -14.76
CA GLU A 33 -17.45 1.74 -13.68
C GLU A 33 -16.61 0.89 -12.74
N THR A 34 -15.83 1.52 -11.84
CA THR A 34 -15.10 0.81 -10.78
C THR A 34 -16.01 -0.17 -10.03
N SER A 35 -17.32 0.11 -10.03
CA SER A 35 -18.41 -0.74 -9.57
C SER A 35 -18.44 -2.13 -10.23
N GLY A 36 -18.30 -2.25 -11.56
CA GLY A 36 -18.38 -3.54 -12.26
C GLY A 36 -17.18 -4.44 -11.98
N LEU A 37 -15.97 -3.86 -12.00
CA LEU A 37 -14.74 -4.56 -11.61
C LEU A 37 -14.76 -4.94 -10.12
N TYR A 38 -15.25 -4.05 -9.25
CA TYR A 38 -15.38 -4.32 -7.82
C TYR A 38 -16.37 -5.45 -7.54
N SER A 39 -17.56 -5.42 -8.15
CA SER A 39 -18.53 -6.52 -8.04
C SER A 39 -17.94 -7.83 -8.56
N ARG A 40 -17.21 -7.81 -9.68
CA ARG A 40 -16.62 -9.02 -10.23
C ARG A 40 -15.49 -9.59 -9.36
N VAL A 41 -14.65 -8.72 -8.81
CA VAL A 41 -13.64 -9.12 -7.81
C VAL A 41 -14.35 -9.67 -6.57
N GLN A 42 -15.45 -9.08 -6.11
CA GLN A 42 -16.19 -9.62 -4.97
C GLN A 42 -16.79 -11.02 -5.20
N GLU A 43 -17.16 -11.36 -6.44
CA GLU A 43 -17.65 -12.69 -6.81
C GLU A 43 -16.54 -13.76 -6.89
N MET A 44 -15.26 -13.37 -7.04
CA MET A 44 -14.14 -14.30 -7.14
C MET A 44 -13.73 -14.92 -5.80
N SER A 45 -13.22 -16.15 -5.84
CA SER A 45 -12.65 -16.80 -4.66
C SER A 45 -11.36 -16.12 -4.20
N VAL A 46 -11.03 -16.26 -2.91
CA VAL A 46 -9.81 -15.68 -2.31
C VAL A 46 -8.54 -16.11 -3.05
N ALA A 47 -8.47 -17.37 -3.53
CA ALA A 47 -7.35 -17.88 -4.31
C ALA A 47 -7.21 -17.17 -5.67
N GLU A 48 -8.33 -16.86 -6.33
CA GLU A 48 -8.34 -16.15 -7.60
C GLU A 48 -7.91 -14.70 -7.42
N LYS A 49 -8.39 -14.04 -6.36
CA LYS A 49 -7.95 -12.69 -5.97
C LYS A 49 -6.45 -12.60 -5.73
N ILE A 50 -5.84 -13.62 -5.11
CA ILE A 50 -4.39 -13.65 -4.85
C ILE A 50 -3.60 -13.79 -6.16
N LYS A 51 -4.05 -14.64 -7.09
CA LYS A 51 -3.43 -14.74 -8.42
C LYS A 51 -3.59 -13.44 -9.20
N LEU A 52 -4.78 -12.84 -9.18
CA LEU A 52 -5.05 -11.55 -9.80
C LEU A 52 -4.23 -10.41 -9.17
N ALA A 53 -3.99 -10.43 -7.85
CA ALA A 53 -3.12 -9.47 -7.19
C ALA A 53 -1.66 -9.55 -7.68
N THR A 54 -1.23 -10.72 -8.14
CA THR A 54 0.13 -10.97 -8.62
C THR A 54 0.27 -10.69 -10.11
N LEU A 55 -0.75 -11.02 -10.92
CA LEU A 55 -0.71 -10.96 -12.38
C LEU A 55 -1.49 -9.78 -12.99
N GLY A 56 -2.39 -9.16 -12.22
CA GLY A 56 -3.36 -8.20 -12.72
C GLY A 56 -2.81 -6.80 -12.99
N ASN A 57 -3.55 -6.09 -13.84
CA ASN A 57 -3.29 -4.70 -14.22
C ASN A 57 -3.44 -3.70 -13.07
N LYS A 58 -2.92 -2.47 -13.27
CA LYS A 58 -3.02 -1.35 -12.31
C LYS A 58 -4.44 -1.12 -11.78
N GLN A 59 -5.46 -1.24 -12.65
CA GLN A 59 -6.88 -1.13 -12.30
C GLN A 59 -7.34 -2.25 -11.34
N ALA A 60 -6.98 -3.50 -11.63
CA ALA A 60 -7.34 -4.65 -10.80
C ALA A 60 -6.70 -4.55 -9.41
N ARG A 61 -5.45 -4.07 -9.33
CA ARG A 61 -4.76 -3.87 -8.04
C ARG A 61 -5.41 -2.78 -7.20
N GLU A 62 -5.83 -1.67 -7.79
CA GLU A 62 -6.53 -0.60 -7.04
C GLU A 62 -7.88 -1.06 -6.47
N VAL A 63 -8.55 -2.01 -7.14
CA VAL A 63 -9.75 -2.66 -6.60
C VAL A 63 -9.39 -3.63 -5.47
N LEU A 64 -8.39 -4.50 -5.69
CA LEU A 64 -7.94 -5.49 -4.71
C LEU A 64 -7.35 -4.87 -3.44
N ILE A 65 -6.80 -3.66 -3.52
CA ILE A 65 -6.22 -2.94 -2.37
C ILE A 65 -7.29 -2.49 -1.37
N LYS A 66 -8.52 -2.29 -1.85
CA LYS A 66 -9.69 -1.95 -1.04
C LYS A 66 -10.43 -3.19 -0.54
N ASP A 67 -10.02 -4.38 -0.97
CA ASP A 67 -10.65 -5.63 -0.55
C ASP A 67 -10.42 -5.87 0.95
N SER A 68 -11.43 -6.42 1.63
CA SER A 68 -11.39 -6.64 3.08
C SER A 68 -10.44 -7.78 3.48
N ASN A 69 -9.96 -8.60 2.54
CA ASN A 69 -9.15 -9.77 2.85
C ASN A 69 -7.64 -9.45 2.95
N LYS A 70 -7.06 -9.82 4.10
CA LYS A 70 -5.64 -9.63 4.42
C LYS A 70 -4.70 -10.35 3.46
N LEU A 71 -5.06 -11.56 3.03
CA LEU A 71 -4.22 -12.38 2.15
C LEU A 71 -4.06 -11.74 0.78
N VAL A 72 -5.13 -11.12 0.29
CA VAL A 72 -5.14 -10.40 -0.99
C VAL A 72 -4.24 -9.17 -0.89
N ALA A 73 -4.37 -8.38 0.17
CA ALA A 73 -3.51 -7.21 0.38
C ALA A 73 -2.01 -7.57 0.51
N ILE A 74 -1.67 -8.69 1.17
CA ILE A 74 -0.28 -9.19 1.23
C ILE A 74 0.22 -9.56 -0.18
N ALA A 75 -0.60 -10.22 -0.98
CA ALA A 75 -0.25 -10.61 -2.35
C ALA A 75 0.00 -9.37 -3.23
N VAL A 76 -0.85 -8.33 -3.12
CA VAL A 76 -0.68 -7.06 -3.85
C VAL A 76 0.65 -6.41 -3.49
N ILE A 77 1.03 -6.37 -2.21
CA ILE A 77 2.26 -5.69 -1.74
C ILE A 77 3.53 -6.45 -2.09
N LYS A 78 3.45 -7.77 -2.22
CA LYS A 78 4.57 -8.59 -2.69
C LYS A 78 4.79 -8.50 -4.21
N ASN A 79 3.88 -7.87 -4.95
CA ASN A 79 4.00 -7.72 -6.39
C ASN A 79 5.13 -6.72 -6.74
N PRO A 80 6.11 -7.09 -7.58
CA PRO A 80 7.21 -6.19 -7.97
C PRO A 80 6.75 -4.99 -8.81
N ARG A 81 5.54 -5.01 -9.38
CA ARG A 81 4.98 -3.91 -10.19
C ARG A 81 4.15 -2.90 -9.38
N ILE A 82 4.07 -3.02 -8.05
CA ILE A 82 3.27 -2.11 -7.23
C ILE A 82 3.89 -0.72 -7.20
N GLY A 83 3.04 0.32 -7.24
CA GLY A 83 3.48 1.71 -7.15
C GLY A 83 3.49 2.27 -5.73
N GLU A 84 4.26 3.34 -5.51
CA GLU A 84 4.29 4.08 -4.24
C GLU A 84 2.93 4.67 -3.86
N ASP A 85 2.17 5.16 -4.85
CA ASP A 85 0.83 5.74 -4.67
C ASP A 85 -0.17 4.72 -4.12
N GLU A 86 -0.11 3.49 -4.63
CA GLU A 86 -0.95 2.38 -4.18
C GLU A 86 -0.63 2.02 -2.72
N ILE A 87 0.66 1.96 -2.37
CA ILE A 87 1.10 1.69 -1.01
C ILE A 87 0.67 2.82 -0.06
N LEU A 88 0.74 4.07 -0.49
CA LEU A 88 0.29 5.20 0.32
C LEU A 88 -1.21 5.10 0.62
N LYS A 89 -2.03 4.69 -0.37
CA LYS A 89 -3.45 4.37 -0.16
C LYS A 89 -3.64 3.26 0.87
N VAL A 90 -2.88 2.16 0.80
CA VAL A 90 -2.91 1.06 1.80
C VAL A 90 -2.63 1.58 3.19
N ILE A 91 -1.52 2.32 3.34
CA ILE A 91 -1.06 2.78 4.64
C ILE A 91 -2.06 3.75 5.26
N ASN A 92 -2.75 4.55 4.46
CA ASN A 92 -3.77 5.47 4.97
C ASN A 92 -5.09 4.73 5.34
N SER A 93 -5.30 3.52 4.80
CA SER A 93 -6.46 2.70 5.17
C SER A 93 -6.34 2.12 6.57
N ARG A 94 -7.38 2.33 7.38
CA ARG A 94 -7.49 1.81 8.76
C ARG A 94 -7.85 0.32 8.84
N ASN A 95 -8.25 -0.28 7.73
CA ASN A 95 -8.70 -1.68 7.67
C ASN A 95 -7.55 -2.69 7.48
N ILE A 96 -6.31 -2.20 7.44
CA ILE A 96 -5.13 -3.01 7.15
C ILE A 96 -4.56 -3.64 8.42
N SER A 97 -3.99 -4.84 8.28
CA SER A 97 -3.37 -5.58 9.38
C SER A 97 -1.95 -5.11 9.66
N ASP A 98 -1.51 -5.27 10.91
CA ASP A 98 -0.17 -4.87 11.35
C ASP A 98 0.96 -5.61 10.60
N GLU A 99 0.73 -6.86 10.19
CA GLU A 99 1.69 -7.65 9.41
C GLU A 99 2.02 -7.00 8.07
N ILE A 100 1.00 -6.46 7.39
CA ILE A 100 1.16 -5.75 6.12
C ILE A 100 2.02 -4.49 6.33
N LEU A 101 1.70 -3.71 7.37
CA LEU A 101 2.44 -2.49 7.71
C LEU A 101 3.90 -2.81 8.07
N ARG A 102 4.15 -3.97 8.70
CA ARG A 102 5.51 -4.46 8.98
C ARG A 102 6.25 -4.84 7.70
N ILE A 103 5.61 -5.49 6.73
CA ILE A 103 6.22 -5.81 5.43
C ILE A 103 6.64 -4.53 4.71
N ILE A 104 5.73 -3.56 4.62
CA ILE A 104 5.99 -2.27 3.97
C ILE A 104 7.14 -1.54 4.68
N ALA A 105 7.10 -1.46 6.01
CA ALA A 105 8.12 -0.77 6.79
C ALA A 105 9.49 -1.45 6.79
N ASN A 106 9.56 -2.75 6.51
CA ASN A 106 10.84 -3.46 6.38
C ASN A 106 11.46 -3.27 4.99
N ASN A 107 10.68 -2.85 4.00
CA ASN A 107 11.20 -2.58 2.67
C ASN A 107 11.85 -1.18 2.63
N LYS A 108 13.14 -1.16 2.25
CA LYS A 108 13.93 0.07 2.15
C LYS A 108 13.50 0.98 1.00
N GLU A 109 12.92 0.42 -0.05
CA GLU A 109 12.43 1.19 -1.20
C GLU A 109 11.26 2.07 -0.77
N TRP A 110 10.26 1.49 -0.12
CA TRP A 110 9.09 2.21 0.39
C TRP A 110 9.45 3.19 1.50
N THR A 111 10.28 2.76 2.45
CA THR A 111 10.72 3.64 3.54
C THR A 111 11.69 4.73 3.09
N ARG A 112 12.14 4.78 1.83
CA ARG A 112 12.86 5.95 1.31
C ARG A 112 11.94 7.15 1.13
N ASN A 113 10.67 6.91 0.79
CA ASN A 113 9.68 7.94 0.57
C ASN A 113 9.17 8.52 1.90
N TYR A 114 9.24 9.84 2.03
CA TYR A 114 8.77 10.54 3.23
C TYR A 114 7.28 10.33 3.49
N SER A 115 6.46 10.35 2.44
CA SER A 115 5.00 10.23 2.55
C SER A 115 4.59 8.86 3.09
N ILE A 116 5.32 7.80 2.70
CA ILE A 116 5.14 6.45 3.23
C ILE A 116 5.52 6.40 4.72
N LYS A 117 6.66 7.00 5.12
CA LYS A 117 7.03 7.09 6.55
C LYS A 117 5.96 7.79 7.36
N LEU A 118 5.48 8.93 6.87
CA LEU A 118 4.47 9.72 7.56
C LEU A 118 3.16 8.93 7.71
N GLY A 119 2.67 8.33 6.62
CA GLY A 119 1.48 7.49 6.65
C GLY A 119 1.61 6.33 7.64
N LEU A 120 2.77 5.66 7.69
CA LEU A 120 3.00 4.55 8.59
C LEU A 120 2.92 5.00 10.05
N VAL A 121 3.43 6.20 10.37
CA VAL A 121 3.38 6.74 11.73
C VAL A 121 1.98 7.25 12.08
N GLU A 122 1.21 7.76 11.12
CA GLU A 122 -0.17 8.20 11.33
C GLU A 122 -1.17 7.06 11.51
N ASN A 123 -0.86 5.86 11.05
CA ASN A 123 -1.78 4.72 11.16
C ASN A 123 -1.75 4.08 12.57
N PRO A 124 -2.91 3.95 13.26
CA PRO A 124 -2.98 3.35 14.59
C PRO A 124 -2.63 1.86 14.64
N LYS A 125 -2.71 1.15 13.52
CA LYS A 125 -2.41 -0.28 13.41
C LYS A 125 -0.92 -0.54 13.23
N THR A 126 -0.11 0.48 13.01
CA THR A 126 1.33 0.31 12.89
C THR A 126 1.93 -0.10 14.23
N PRO A 127 2.73 -1.18 14.28
CA PRO A 127 3.35 -1.61 15.52
C PRO A 127 4.28 -0.51 16.07
N LEU A 128 4.12 -0.21 17.36
CA LEU A 128 4.81 0.87 18.08
C LEU A 128 6.32 0.90 17.81
N GLY A 129 6.98 -0.26 17.79
CA GLY A 129 8.43 -0.33 17.57
C GLY A 129 8.88 0.19 16.20
N ILE A 130 8.06 0.05 15.16
CA ILE A 130 8.35 0.58 13.82
C ILE A 130 8.07 2.08 13.79
N ALA A 131 6.90 2.48 14.29
CA ALA A 131 6.49 3.87 14.30
C ALA A 131 7.48 4.76 15.09
N LEU A 132 8.01 4.29 16.24
CA LEU A 132 9.02 5.00 17.01
C LEU A 132 10.35 5.17 16.25
N LYS A 133 10.77 4.17 15.48
CA LYS A 133 11.96 4.28 14.61
C LYS A 133 11.74 5.33 13.53
N LEU A 134 10.58 5.30 12.87
CA LEU A 134 10.25 6.24 11.79
C LEU A 134 10.05 7.67 12.31
N LEU A 135 9.55 7.83 13.53
CA LEU A 135 9.33 9.13 14.19
C LEU A 135 10.62 9.99 14.21
N GLY A 136 11.78 9.38 14.43
CA GLY A 136 13.07 10.09 14.43
C GLY A 136 13.47 10.66 13.07
N HIS A 137 12.88 10.17 11.98
CA HIS A 137 13.13 10.63 10.62
C HIS A 137 12.12 11.68 10.12
N LEU A 138 11.12 12.04 10.94
CA LEU A 138 10.09 13.00 10.54
C LEU A 138 10.52 14.45 10.78
N VAL A 139 9.93 15.37 10.01
CA VAL A 139 10.14 16.81 10.20
C VAL A 139 9.31 17.33 11.39
N GLU A 140 9.76 18.43 11.97
CA GLU A 140 9.16 19.00 13.19
C GLU A 140 7.68 19.36 13.00
N LYS A 141 7.30 19.90 11.83
CA LYS A 141 5.91 20.24 11.51
C LYS A 141 4.97 19.04 11.60
N ASP A 142 5.40 17.89 11.10
CA ASP A 142 4.57 16.68 11.12
C ASP A 142 4.62 15.98 12.49
N LEU A 143 5.74 16.04 13.20
CA LEU A 143 5.80 15.62 14.60
C LEU A 143 4.82 16.42 15.46
N GLN A 144 4.69 17.73 15.22
CA GLN A 144 3.72 18.57 15.92
C GLN A 144 2.28 18.18 15.58
N LYS A 145 1.98 17.83 14.33
CA LYS A 145 0.65 17.28 13.95
C LYS A 145 0.37 15.96 14.65
N LEU A 146 1.31 15.01 14.58
CA LEU A 146 1.22 13.70 15.25
C LEU A 146 1.00 13.84 16.76
N SER A 147 1.62 14.83 17.37
CA SER A 147 1.48 15.12 18.81
C SER A 147 0.07 15.58 19.23
N LYS A 148 -0.73 16.07 18.27
CA LYS A 148 -2.11 16.54 18.45
C LYS A 148 -3.13 15.53 17.90
N SER A 149 -2.73 14.68 16.97
CA SER A 149 -3.58 13.67 16.35
C SER A 149 -3.95 12.56 17.34
N LYS A 150 -5.26 12.28 17.48
CA LYS A 150 -5.79 11.13 18.24
C LYS A 150 -5.77 9.82 17.45
N ASN A 151 -5.31 9.86 16.19
CA ASN A 151 -5.24 8.70 15.31
C ASN A 151 -4.04 7.79 15.61
N VAL A 152 -3.10 8.22 16.46
CA VAL A 152 -1.90 7.45 16.80
C VAL A 152 -1.92 7.01 18.25
N SER A 153 -1.14 5.97 18.58
CA SER A 153 -1.04 5.49 19.96
C SER A 153 -0.53 6.59 20.91
N ASN A 154 -1.05 6.63 22.14
CA ASN A 154 -0.73 7.68 23.11
C ASN A 154 0.77 7.76 23.43
N VAL A 155 1.46 6.62 23.37
CA VAL A 155 2.92 6.52 23.54
C VAL A 155 3.63 7.30 22.42
N LEU A 156 3.23 7.08 21.16
CA LEU A 156 3.77 7.79 19.99
C LEU A 156 3.54 9.30 20.09
N ALA A 157 2.32 9.72 20.44
CA ALA A 157 2.00 11.14 20.60
C ALA A 157 2.86 11.79 21.69
N THR A 158 3.08 11.10 22.81
CA THR A 158 3.92 11.58 23.91
C THR A 158 5.39 11.68 23.50
N THR A 159 5.91 10.67 22.79
CA THR A 159 7.28 10.71 22.25
C THR A 159 7.45 11.82 21.22
N ALA A 160 6.47 12.01 20.33
CA ALA A 160 6.48 13.09 19.34
C ALA A 160 6.51 14.47 20.01
N ARG A 161 5.69 14.69 21.06
CA ARG A 161 5.74 15.93 21.87
C ARG A 161 7.14 16.19 22.43
N LYS A 162 7.76 15.15 23.02
CA LYS A 162 9.10 15.26 23.60
C LYS A 162 10.17 15.58 22.56
N MET A 163 10.06 15.03 21.35
CA MET A 163 10.98 15.34 20.26
C MET A 163 10.80 16.78 19.75
N VAL A 164 9.57 17.26 19.59
CA VAL A 164 9.30 18.65 19.14
C VAL A 164 9.87 19.66 20.13
N THR A 165 9.71 19.44 21.44
CA THR A 165 10.25 20.36 22.46
C THR A 165 11.77 20.32 22.59
N GLN A 166 12.41 19.20 22.26
CA GLN A 166 13.87 19.12 22.17
C GLN A 166 14.42 19.79 20.91
N LYS A 167 13.71 19.65 19.78
CA LYS A 167 14.18 20.10 18.46
C LYS A 167 13.95 21.60 18.23
N GLY A 168 12.85 22.16 18.75
CA GLY A 168 12.60 23.61 18.75
C GLY A 168 13.40 24.40 19.80
N ARG A 169 14.37 23.77 20.48
CA ARG A 169 15.23 24.37 21.49
C ARG A 169 16.65 24.67 20.99
N HIS A 170 16.88 24.53 19.69
CA HIS A 170 18.13 24.83 18.99
C HIS A 170 17.86 25.89 17.93
#